data_AF-A0A520AFW0-F1
#
_entry.id   AF-A0A520AFW0-F1
#
_cell.length_a   1.000
_cell.length_b   1.000
_cell.length_c   1.000
_cell.angle_alpha   90.00
_cell.angle_beta   90.00
_cell.angle_gamma   90.00
#
_symmetry.space_group_name_H-M   'P 1'
#
loop_
_entity.id
_entity.type
_entity.pdbx_description
1 polymer ?
#
loop_
_entity_poly.entity_id
_entity_poly.type
_entity_poly.pdbx_seq_one_letter_code
_entity_poly.pdbx_strand_id
1 'polypeptide(L)' 'MLDTTSPMARMAKSLEKYVVLSPGDRDAILALPFKVTSYESGAYLVREGDRADKCALLMTGFAFRHKLTGAGTRQIVA' A
#
# COMPACT_ATOMS: atom_id res chain seq x y z
N MET A 1 19.46 12.20 -8.02
CA MET A 1 18.34 11.64 -8.80
C MET A 1 17.85 10.40 -8.05
N LEU A 2 16.62 10.41 -7.53
CA LEU A 2 16.07 9.23 -6.87
C LEU A 2 15.70 8.23 -7.95
N ASP A 3 16.39 7.10 -7.93
CA ASP A 3 16.09 5.97 -8.81
C ASP A 3 14.62 5.58 -8.61
N THR A 4 13.81 5.74 -9.66
CA THR A 4 12.37 5.45 -9.61
C THR A 4 12.12 3.93 -9.50
N THR A 5 13.19 3.13 -9.54
CA THR A 5 13.20 1.68 -9.40
C THR A 5 13.09 1.21 -7.94
N SER A 6 13.46 2.03 -6.95
CA SER A 6 13.44 1.62 -5.53
C SER A 6 12.02 1.68 -4.93
N PRO A 7 11.47 0.57 -4.39
CA PRO A 7 10.13 0.55 -3.79
C PRO A 7 9.92 1.59 -2.68
N MET A 8 10.93 1.79 -1.82
CA MET A 8 10.83 2.75 -0.72
C MET A 8 10.97 4.19 -1.17
N ALA A 9 11.71 4.46 -2.26
CA ALA A 9 11.70 5.78 -2.89
C ALA A 9 10.31 6.14 -3.43
N ARG A 10 9.60 5.16 -4.01
CA ARG A 10 8.20 5.34 -4.45
C ARG A 10 7.24 5.50 -3.26
N MET A 11 7.47 4.79 -2.15
CA MET A 11 6.70 4.98 -0.90
C MET A 11 6.86 6.40 -0.36
N ALA A 12 8.09 6.88 -0.18
CA ALA A 12 8.34 8.24 0.30
C ALA A 12 7.65 9.28 -0.61
N LYS A 13 7.81 9.15 -1.93
CA LYS A 13 7.14 10.03 -2.90
C LYS A 13 5.61 9.97 -2.85
N SER A 14 5.04 8.81 -2.51
CA SER A 14 3.59 8.67 -2.35
C SER A 14 3.09 9.39 -1.10
N LEU A 15 3.83 9.32 0.00
CA LEU A 15 3.51 10.00 1.26
C LEU A 15 3.67 11.52 1.13
N GLU A 16 4.66 11.98 0.37
CA GLU A 16 4.91 13.40 0.07
C GLU A 16 3.72 14.10 -0.62
N LYS A 17 2.76 13.35 -1.18
CA LYS A 17 1.51 13.91 -1.73
C LYS A 17 0.56 14.44 -0.65
N TYR A 18 0.69 13.96 0.58
CA TYR A 18 -0.23 14.25 1.68
C TYR A 18 0.44 15.07 2.79
N VAL A 19 1.77 15.02 2.89
CA VAL A 19 2.54 15.69 3.95
C VAL A 19 3.92 16.10 3.45
N VAL A 20 4.47 17.19 3.99
CA VAL A 20 5.88 17.53 3.76
C VAL A 20 6.74 16.67 4.66
N LEU A 21 7.60 15.83 4.08
CA LEU A 21 8.56 15.04 4.83
C LEU A 21 9.82 15.86 5.08
N SER A 22 10.27 15.92 6.34
CA SER A 22 11.60 16.42 6.64
C SER A 22 12.66 15.49 6.03
N PRO A 23 13.90 15.95 5.81
CA PRO A 23 14.97 15.08 5.34
C PRO A 23 15.18 13.85 6.23
N GLY A 24 15.09 14.02 7.56
CA GLY A 24 15.24 12.92 8.52
C GLY A 24 14.11 11.89 8.44
N ASP A 25 12.85 12.31 8.34
CA ASP A 25 11.72 11.39 8.20
C ASP A 25 11.79 10.63 6.89
N ARG A 26 12.21 11.33 5.83
CA ARG A 26 12.39 10.76 4.51
C ARG A 26 13.45 9.66 4.53
N ASP A 27 14.60 9.92 5.15
CA ASP A 27 15.66 8.93 5.30
C ASP A 27 15.22 7.74 6.16
N ALA A 28 14.47 8.00 7.23
CA ALA A 28 13.89 6.95 8.07
C ALA A 28 12.95 6.04 7.26
N ILE A 29 12.08 6.61 6.42
CA ILE A 29 11.20 5.84 5.52
C ILE A 29 12.02 5.00 4.54
N LEU A 30 13.08 5.55 3.96
CA LEU A 30 13.94 4.82 3.02
C LEU A 30 14.68 3.64 3.67
N ALA A 31 14.94 3.71 4.97
CA ALA A 31 15.62 2.67 5.74
C ALA A 31 14.69 1.59 6.31
N LEU A 32 13.37 1.76 6.23
CA LEU A 32 12.42 0.76 6.76
C LEU A 32 12.56 -0.59 6.04
N PRO A 33 12.55 -1.71 6.79
CA PRO A 33 12.52 -3.03 6.18
C PRO A 33 11.18 -3.22 5.45
N PHE A 34 11.25 -3.82 4.26
CA PHE A 34 10.07 -4.04 3.44
C PHE A 34 10.14 -5.39 2.72
N LYS A 35 8.98 -5.83 2.24
CA LYS A 35 8.86 -7.00 1.37
C LYS A 35 8.11 -6.60 0.11
N VAL A 36 8.63 -7.01 -1.05
CA VAL A 36 7.89 -6.97 -2.32
C VAL A 36 7.20 -8.32 -2.49
N THR A 37 5.91 -8.32 -2.81
CA THR A 37 5.13 -9.55 -2.99
C THR A 37 4.19 -9.37 -4.17
N SER A 38 4.15 -10.38 -5.03
CA SER A 38 3.20 -10.46 -6.14
C SER A 38 1.97 -11.26 -5.70
N TYR A 39 0.81 -10.89 -6.24
CA TYR A 39 -0.46 -11.54 -5.96
C TYR A 39 -1.16 -11.90 -7.26
N GLU A 40 -1.77 -13.08 -7.28
CA GLU A 40 -2.64 -13.51 -8.38
C GLU A 40 -3.99 -12.77 -8.33
N SER A 41 -4.68 -12.77 -9.47
CA SER A 41 -6.02 -12.20 -9.57
C SER A 41 -6.97 -12.87 -8.57
N GLY A 42 -7.76 -12.04 -7.85
CA GLY A 42 -8.70 -12.52 -6.84
C GLY A 42 -8.09 -12.82 -5.46
N ALA A 43 -6.77 -12.67 -5.29
CA ALA A 43 -6.14 -12.81 -3.99
C ALA A 43 -6.57 -11.71 -3.00
N TYR A 44 -6.59 -12.03 -1.71
CA TYR A 44 -6.85 -11.08 -0.64
C TYR A 44 -5.54 -10.46 -0.15
N LEU A 45 -5.39 -9.14 -0.31
CA LEU A 45 -4.27 -8.38 0.25
C LEU A 45 -4.50 -8.06 1.74
N VAL A 46 -5.74 -7.70 2.09
CA VAL A 46 -6.24 -7.46 3.45
C VAL A 46 -7.67 -7.96 3.49
N ARG A 47 -8.09 -8.62 4.58
CA ARG A 47 -9.48 -9.04 4.78
C ARG A 47 -10.20 -8.11 5.74
N GLU A 48 -11.50 -7.99 5.56
CA GLU A 48 -12.36 -7.25 6.49
C GLU A 48 -12.30 -7.90 7.88
N GLY A 49 -12.04 -7.07 8.91
CA GLY A 49 -11.86 -7.53 10.29
C GLY A 49 -10.42 -7.90 10.67
N ASP A 50 -9.49 -8.00 9.70
CA ASP A 50 -8.08 -8.22 10.01
C ASP A 50 -7.50 -7.02 10.76
N ARG A 51 -6.61 -7.29 11.72
CA ARG A 51 -5.81 -6.25 12.36
C ARG A 51 -4.91 -5.60 11.31
N ALA A 52 -4.93 -4.27 11.23
CA ALA A 52 -3.98 -3.52 10.43
C ALA A 52 -2.55 -3.65 11.01
N ASP A 53 -1.73 -4.49 10.39
CA ASP A 53 -0.34 -4.75 10.77
C ASP A 53 0.67 -4.32 9.69
N LYS A 54 0.18 -3.89 8.52
CA LYS A 54 0.97 -3.55 7.34
C LYS A 54 0.52 -2.23 6.73
N CYS A 55 1.48 -1.50 6.17
CA CYS A 55 1.24 -0.38 5.26
C CYS A 55 1.84 -0.76 3.90
N ALA A 56 1.03 -0.74 2.85
CA ALA A 56 1.40 -1.26 1.54
C ALA A 56 1.23 -0.22 0.45
N LEU A 57 2.10 -0.31 -0.57
CA LEU A 57 2.02 0.49 -1.78
C LEU A 57 1.81 -0.44 -2.98
N LEU A 58 0.77 -0.18 -3.78
CA LEU A 58 0.56 -0.90 -5.03
C LEU A 58 1.59 -0.43 -6.07
N MET A 59 2.50 -1.31 -6.45
CA MET A 59 3.59 -0.96 -7.37
C MET A 59 3.17 -0.96 -8.83
N THR A 60 2.38 -1.97 -9.21
CA THR A 60 1.86 -2.22 -10.56
C THR A 60 0.52 -2.96 -10.46
N GLY A 61 -0.27 -2.91 -11.53
CA GLY A 61 -1.57 -3.58 -11.60
C GLY A 61 -2.70 -2.81 -10.93
N PHE A 62 -3.76 -3.54 -10.54
CA PHE A 62 -4.97 -2.98 -9.95
C PHE A 62 -5.36 -3.76 -8.69
N ALA A 63 -5.85 -3.03 -7.70
CA ALA A 63 -6.48 -3.57 -6.52
C ALA A 63 -7.76 -2.77 -6.25
N PHE A 64 -8.76 -3.43 -5.66
CA PHE A 64 -10.00 -2.80 -5.25
C PHE A 64 -10.39 -3.27 -3.85
N ARG A 65 -11.15 -2.44 -3.15
CA ARG A 65 -11.72 -2.78 -1.86
C ARG A 65 -13.17 -3.19 -2.04
N HIS A 66 -13.59 -4.22 -1.33
CA HIS A 66 -14.99 -4.59 -1.22
C HIS A 66 -15.35 -4.92 0.22
N LYS A 67 -16.65 -4.87 0.53
CA LYS A 67 -17.23 -5.38 1.76
C LYS A 67 -18.28 -6.44 1.48
N LEU A 68 -18.58 -7.25 2.47
CA LEU A 68 -19.74 -8.13 2.44
C LEU A 68 -20.99 -7.35 2.87
N THR A 69 -22.07 -7.50 2.12
CA THR A 69 -23.38 -6.96 2.49
C THR A 69 -24.07 -7.88 3.50
N GLY A 70 -25.12 -7.40 4.17
CA GLY A 70 -25.95 -8.23 5.04
C GLY A 70 -26.62 -9.42 4.31
N ALA A 71 -26.71 -9.37 2.98
CA ALA A 71 -27.20 -10.45 2.14
C ALA A 71 -26.09 -11.41 1.65
N GLY A 72 -24.84 -11.21 2.09
CA GLY A 72 -23.70 -12.06 1.72
C GLY A 72 -23.08 -11.76 0.35
N THR A 73 -23.56 -10.73 -0.36
CA THR A 73 -22.97 -10.29 -1.63
C THR A 73 -21.77 -9.38 -1.41
N ARG A 74 -20.95 -9.17 -2.45
CA ARG A 74 -19.81 -8.23 -2.40
C ARG A 74 -20.19 -6.89 -3.01
N GLN A 75 -19.83 -5.82 -2.33
CA GLN A 75 -19.96 -4.45 -2.85
C GLN A 75 -18.59 -3.79 -2.92
N ILE A 76 -18.22 -3.29 -4.11
CA ILE A 76 -17.02 -2.46 -4.30
C ILE A 76 -17.25 -1.12 -3.61
N VAL A 77 -16.25 -0.63 -2.88
CA VAL A 77 -16.30 0.63 -2.14
C VAL A 77 -15.18 1.56 -2.61
N ALA A 78 -15.50 2.86 -2.72
CA ALA A 78 -14.53 3.93 -2.96
C ALA A 78 -13.62 4.13 -1.75
#